data_AF-U1P9B3-F1
#
_entry.id   AF-U1P9B3-F1
#
_cell.length_a   1.000
_cell.length_b   1.000
_cell.length_c   1.000
_cell.angle_alpha   90.00
_cell.angle_beta   90.00
_cell.angle_gamma   90.00
#
_symmetry.space_group_name_H-M   'P 1'
#
loop_
_entity.id
_entity.type
_entity.pdbx_description
1 polymer ?
#
loop_
_entity_poly.entity_id
_entity_poly.type
_entity_poly.pdbx_seq_one_letter_code
_entity_poly.pdbx_strand_id
1 'polypeptide(L)'
;NDHLYRCDISCPESGGTIGFTAAKFAARGMAMDIAQEFGSEGVHVAHVVLDGQIDTPALRAREPDSDSDTLLDPDSIAETYWHLVEQDDIGTQPFEVHITNGPQNTEFM
;
A
#
# COMPACT_ATOMS: atom_id res chain seq x y z
N ASN A 1 3.97 -18.41 27.85
CA ASN A 1 2.97 -19.30 27.24
C ASN A 1 1.87 -18.48 26.59
N ASP A 2 2.21 -17.55 25.72
CA ASP A 2 2.70 -17.77 24.33
C ASP A 2 1.64 -18.30 23.38
N HIS A 3 0.49 -17.63 23.34
CA HIS A 3 -0.38 -17.76 22.19
C HIS A 3 -0.86 -16.38 21.70
N LEU A 4 -0.18 -15.96 20.63
CA LEU A 4 -0.78 -15.43 19.41
C LEU A 4 -0.92 -13.91 19.29
N TYR A 5 0.23 -13.30 18.99
CA TYR A 5 0.39 -12.16 18.08
C TYR A 5 -0.09 -12.52 16.66
N ARG A 6 -1.34 -12.95 16.49
CA ARG A 6 -1.90 -13.24 15.18
C ARG A 6 -2.60 -11.99 14.67
N CYS A 7 -1.80 -11.09 14.09
CA CYS A 7 -2.30 -10.08 13.19
C CYS A 7 -2.65 -10.78 11.86
N ASP A 8 -3.78 -11.49 11.84
CA ASP A 8 -4.40 -11.86 10.57
C ASP A 8 -4.92 -10.56 9.96
N ILE A 9 -4.25 -10.09 8.90
CA ILE A 9 -4.60 -8.88 8.13
C ILE A 9 -5.99 -9.03 7.45
N SER A 10 -6.66 -10.17 7.58
CA SER A 10 -8.06 -10.31 7.19
C SER A 10 -8.99 -9.85 8.32
N CYS A 11 -9.54 -8.64 8.21
CA CYS A 11 -10.73 -8.26 8.98
C CYS A 11 -11.97 -8.47 8.12
N PRO A 12 -12.65 -9.62 8.19
CA PRO A 12 -14.10 -9.61 8.10
C PRO A 12 -14.65 -9.08 9.43
N GLU A 13 -15.94 -8.75 9.50
CA GLU A 13 -16.72 -8.44 10.72
C GLU A 13 -16.79 -6.95 11.08
N SER A 14 -18.00 -6.40 10.90
CA SER A 14 -18.40 -4.98 10.90
C SER A 14 -18.32 -4.27 12.27
N GLY A 15 -17.21 -4.38 12.98
CA GLY A 15 -17.05 -3.74 14.29
C GLY A 15 -15.65 -3.90 14.87
N GLY A 16 -14.70 -3.09 14.42
CA GLY A 16 -13.34 -3.12 14.97
C GLY A 16 -12.26 -2.41 14.15
N THR A 17 -12.59 -1.79 13.02
CA THR A 17 -11.59 -1.23 12.10
C THR A 17 -11.06 0.15 12.50
N ILE A 18 -11.66 0.83 13.49
CA ILE A 18 -11.29 2.20 13.86
C ILE A 18 -9.81 2.34 14.21
N GLY A 19 -9.24 1.40 14.98
CA GLY A 19 -7.83 1.43 15.35
C GLY A 19 -6.91 1.22 14.15
N PHE A 20 -7.27 0.31 13.24
CA PHE A 20 -6.54 0.05 12.01
C PHE A 20 -6.59 1.25 11.07
N THR A 21 -7.77 1.82 10.85
CA THR A 21 -7.98 3.02 10.04
C THR A 21 -7.21 4.21 10.61
N ALA A 22 -7.30 4.45 11.92
CA ALA A 22 -6.54 5.51 12.59
C ALA A 22 -5.02 5.36 12.38
N ALA A 23 -4.49 4.14 12.49
CA ALA A 23 -3.08 3.87 12.26
C ALA A 23 -2.65 4.14 10.81
N LYS A 24 -3.46 3.75 9.81
CA LYS A 24 -3.17 4.01 8.39
C LYS A 24 -3.20 5.51 8.07
N PHE A 25 -4.17 6.26 8.61
CA PHE A 25 -4.20 7.72 8.46
C PHE A 25 -3.02 8.40 9.15
N ALA A 26 -2.60 7.92 10.32
CA ALA A 26 -1.41 8.43 11.00
C ALA A 26 -0.14 8.21 10.17
N ALA A 27 0.00 7.06 9.52
CA ALA A 27 1.13 6.77 8.64
C ALA A 27 1.20 7.72 7.44
N ARG A 28 0.05 8.02 6.80
CA ARG A 28 -0.05 9.03 5.75
C ARG A 28 0.35 10.42 6.25
N GLY A 29 -0.11 10.80 7.45
CA GLY A 29 0.26 12.05 8.10
C GLY A 29 1.77 12.18 8.34
N MET A 30 2.40 11.14 8.86
CA MET A 30 3.85 11.09 9.09
C MET A 30 4.64 11.18 7.77
N ALA A 31 4.19 10.49 6.71
CA ALA A 31 4.83 10.59 5.41
C ALA A 31 4.80 12.02 4.84
N MET A 32 3.67 12.73 4.97
CA MET A 32 3.57 14.14 4.55
C MET A 32 4.49 15.06 5.36
N ASP A 33 4.62 14.81 6.67
CA ASP A 33 5.49 15.59 7.55
C ASP A 33 6.96 15.44 7.14
N ILE A 34 7.41 14.21 6.94
CA ILE A 34 8.77 13.88 6.45
C ILE A 34 9.01 14.50 5.07
N ALA A 35 8.03 14.44 4.15
CA ALA A 35 8.14 15.04 2.82
C ALA A 35 8.34 16.55 2.88
N GLN A 36 7.62 17.24 3.77
CA GLN A 36 7.75 18.69 3.94
C GLN A 36 9.05 19.10 4.64
N GLU A 37 9.51 18.31 5.61
CA GLU A 37 10.75 18.59 6.35
C GLU A 37 11.99 18.36 5.48
N PHE A 38 12.07 17.20 4.83
CA PHE A 38 13.27 16.75 4.10
C PHE A 38 13.21 16.99 2.59
N GLY A 39 12.09 17.50 2.06
CA GLY A 39 11.96 17.81 0.64
C GLY A 39 13.02 18.80 0.14
N SER A 40 13.43 19.75 1.00
CA SER A 40 14.50 20.71 0.67
C SER A 40 15.91 20.09 0.61
N GLU A 41 16.08 18.91 1.23
CA GLU A 41 17.34 18.13 1.24
C GLU A 41 17.41 17.12 0.08
N GLY A 42 16.42 17.13 -0.82
CA GLY A 42 16.34 16.23 -1.96
C GLY A 42 15.84 14.82 -1.59
N VAL A 43 15.20 14.66 -0.43
CA VAL A 43 14.56 13.40 -0.05
C VAL A 43 13.17 13.34 -0.68
N HIS A 44 12.94 12.33 -1.51
CA HIS A 44 11.61 12.04 -2.04
C HIS A 44 10.88 11.03 -1.15
N VAL A 45 9.60 11.32 -0.86
CA VAL A 45 8.74 10.45 -0.05
C VAL A 45 7.46 10.16 -0.82
N ALA A 46 7.22 8.89 -1.11
CA ALA A 46 5.99 8.40 -1.71
C ALA A 46 5.21 7.52 -0.73
N HIS A 47 3.92 7.80 -0.57
CA HIS A 47 2.98 7.00 0.22
C HIS A 47 2.14 6.12 -0.71
N VAL A 48 2.44 4.82 -0.75
CA VAL A 48 1.73 3.86 -1.60
C VAL A 48 0.56 3.22 -0.85
N VAL A 49 -0.64 3.34 -1.40
CA VAL A 49 -1.87 2.70 -0.92
C VAL A 49 -2.13 1.49 -1.79
N LEU A 50 -2.09 0.30 -1.18
CA LEU A 50 -2.52 -0.94 -1.82
C LEU A 50 -3.98 -1.18 -1.48
N ASP A 51 -4.87 -1.04 -2.46
CA ASP A 51 -6.30 -1.27 -2.31
C ASP A 51 -6.69 -2.57 -3.02
N GLY A 52 -6.53 -3.67 -2.29
CA GLY A 52 -6.82 -5.00 -2.77
C GLY A 52 -6.08 -6.09 -1.99
N GLN A 53 -6.48 -7.33 -2.21
CA GLN A 53 -5.76 -8.49 -1.68
C GLN A 53 -4.64 -8.85 -2.65
N ILE A 54 -3.44 -9.09 -2.14
CA ILE A 54 -2.27 -9.46 -2.95
C ILE A 54 -2.30 -10.95 -3.22
N ASP A 55 -2.09 -11.37 -4.46
CA ASP A 55 -1.96 -12.77 -4.83
C ASP A 55 -0.69 -13.35 -4.20
N THR A 56 -0.86 -14.03 -3.07
CA THR A 56 0.22 -14.71 -2.36
C THR A 56 -0.08 -16.20 -2.28
N PRO A 57 0.96 -17.06 -2.27
CA PRO A 57 0.76 -18.50 -2.12
C PRO A 57 -0.04 -18.86 -0.86
N ALA A 58 0.08 -18.07 0.21
CA ALA A 58 -0.67 -18.24 1.45
C ALA A 58 -2.16 -17.90 1.27
N LEU A 59 -2.50 -16.85 0.51
CA LEU A 59 -3.88 -16.50 0.18
C LEU A 59 -4.53 -17.56 -0.71
N ARG A 60 -3.82 -18.03 -1.74
CA ARG A 60 -4.30 -19.12 -2.61
C ARG A 60 -4.54 -20.42 -1.86
N ALA A 61 -3.74 -20.72 -0.84
CA ALA A 61 -3.95 -21.86 0.03
C ALA A 61 -5.18 -21.72 0.95
N ARG A 62 -5.57 -20.48 1.28
CA ARG A 62 -6.71 -20.17 2.16
C ARG A 62 -8.03 -20.01 1.38
N GLU A 63 -7.96 -19.44 0.19
CA GLU A 63 -9.08 -19.06 -0.67
C GLU A 63 -8.84 -19.63 -2.10
N PRO A 64 -8.91 -20.95 -2.31
CA PRO A 64 -8.57 -21.59 -3.58
C PRO A 64 -9.51 -21.24 -4.74
N ASP A 65 -10.74 -20.79 -4.44
CA ASP A 65 -11.74 -20.35 -5.42
C ASP A 65 -11.68 -18.83 -5.72
N SER A 66 -10.66 -18.12 -5.21
CA SER A 66 -10.49 -16.69 -5.49
C SER A 66 -10.16 -16.45 -6.96
N ASP A 67 -10.94 -15.60 -7.63
CA ASP A 67 -10.71 -15.26 -9.02
C ASP A 67 -9.44 -14.40 -9.15
N SER A 68 -8.51 -14.76 -10.03
CA SER A 68 -7.24 -14.04 -10.19
C SER A 68 -7.45 -12.59 -10.57
N ASP A 69 -8.53 -12.30 -11.30
CA ASP A 69 -8.93 -10.94 -11.71
C ASP A 69 -9.44 -10.09 -10.54
N THR A 70 -9.51 -10.63 -9.31
CA THR A 70 -9.88 -9.88 -8.09
C THR A 70 -8.68 -9.56 -7.19
N LEU A 71 -7.51 -10.15 -7.49
CA LEU A 71 -6.30 -10.01 -6.69
C LEU A 71 -5.30 -9.09 -7.38
N LEU A 72 -4.52 -8.37 -6.56
CA LEU A 72 -3.39 -7.60 -7.04
C LEU A 72 -2.23 -8.55 -7.34
N ASP A 73 -1.70 -8.42 -8.55
CA ASP A 73 -0.52 -9.14 -8.99
C ASP A 73 0.75 -8.56 -8.32
N PRO A 74 1.57 -9.38 -7.62
CA PRO A 74 2.75 -8.91 -6.92
C PRO A 74 3.84 -8.36 -7.86
N ASP A 75 3.94 -8.89 -9.09
CA ASP A 75 4.93 -8.40 -10.07
C ASP A 75 4.55 -7.00 -10.56
N SER A 76 3.26 -6.75 -10.81
CA SER A 76 2.72 -5.42 -11.15
C SER A 76 2.92 -4.40 -10.03
N ILE A 77 2.78 -4.81 -8.77
CA ILE A 77 3.12 -3.97 -7.61
C ILE A 77 4.61 -3.62 -7.64
N ALA A 78 5.48 -4.62 -7.82
CA ALA A 78 6.92 -4.42 -7.84
C ALA A 78 7.36 -3.46 -8.97
N GLU A 79 6.76 -3.57 -10.15
CA GLU A 79 7.00 -2.66 -11.27
C GLU A 79 6.62 -1.21 -10.92
N THR A 80 5.51 -1.01 -10.19
CA THR A 80 5.11 0.32 -9.72
C THR A 80 6.13 0.90 -8.72
N TYR A 81 6.61 0.09 -7.76
CA TYR A 81 7.67 0.52 -6.84
C TYR A 81 8.98 0.84 -7.57
N TRP A 82 9.31 0.04 -8.57
CA TRP A 82 10.49 0.24 -9.40
C TRP A 82 10.41 1.57 -10.16
N HIS A 83 9.24 1.87 -10.74
CA HIS A 83 8.98 3.14 -11.42
C HIS A 83 9.18 4.34 -10.49
N LEU A 84 8.71 4.26 -9.24
CA LEU A 84 8.87 5.34 -8.24
C LEU A 84 10.33 5.58 -7.83
N VAL A 85 11.18 4.55 -7.91
CA VAL A 85 12.61 4.67 -7.56
C VAL A 85 13.44 5.17 -8.74
N GLU A 86 13.07 4.80 -9.97
CA GLU A 86 13.77 5.21 -11.19
C GLU A 86 13.38 6.60 -11.70
N GLN A 87 12.38 7.27 -11.12
CA GLN A 87 12.01 8.62 -11.55
C GLN A 87 13.16 9.62 -11.31
N ASP A 88 13.70 10.17 -12.40
CA ASP A 88 14.83 11.12 -12.40
C ASP A 88 14.43 12.56 -12.01
N ASP A 89 13.14 12.91 -11.97
CA ASP A 89 12.67 14.27 -11.73
C ASP A 89 12.28 14.51 -10.27
N ILE A 90 13.14 15.22 -9.54
CA ILE A 90 13.00 15.48 -8.10
C ILE A 90 11.92 16.55 -7.82
N GLY A 91 11.47 17.30 -8.84
CA GLY A 91 10.65 18.50 -8.67
C GLY A 91 9.13 18.30 -8.68
N THR A 92 8.63 17.21 -9.27
CA THR A 92 7.18 16.93 -9.34
C THR A 92 6.98 15.42 -9.33
N GLN A 93 6.91 14.86 -8.14
CA GLN A 93 6.68 13.44 -7.94
C GLN A 93 5.35 13.23 -7.20
N PRO A 94 4.62 12.15 -7.53
CA PRO A 94 3.37 11.84 -6.86
C PRO A 94 3.64 11.47 -5.41
N PHE A 95 3.12 12.27 -4.47
CA PHE A 95 3.21 11.96 -3.04
C PHE A 95 2.38 10.72 -2.69
N GLU A 96 1.29 10.46 -3.41
CA GLU A 96 0.37 9.38 -3.10
C GLU A 96 0.00 8.55 -4.34
N VAL A 97 0.24 7.24 -4.28
CA VAL A 97 -0.03 6.30 -5.38
C VAL A 97 -0.99 5.23 -4.90
N HIS A 98 -2.12 5.08 -5.58
CA HIS A 98 -3.13 4.07 -5.28
C HIS A 98 -3.01 2.94 -6.30
N ILE A 99 -2.54 1.78 -5.84
CA ILE A 99 -2.51 0.55 -6.62
C ILE A 99 -3.81 -0.19 -6.32
N THR A 100 -4.65 -0.28 -7.33
CA THR A 100 -5.95 -0.94 -7.26
C THR A 100 -6.01 -1.99 -8.36
N ASN A 101 -6.99 -2.89 -8.28
CA ASN A 101 -7.21 -3.90 -9.30
C ASN A 101 -7.95 -3.36 -10.56
N GLY A 102 -7.95 -2.04 -10.74
CA GLY A 102 -8.46 -1.38 -11.94
C GLY A 102 -7.40 -1.32 -13.05
N PRO A 103 -7.78 -0.97 -14.28
CA PRO A 103 -6.87 -0.96 -15.45
C PRO A 103 -5.72 0.06 -15.36
N GLN A 104 -5.76 1.01 -14.42
CA GLN A 104 -4.75 2.05 -14.24
C GLN A 104 -4.56 2.37 -12.76
N ASN A 105 -3.30 2.57 -12.36
CA ASN A 105 -2.96 3.13 -11.06
C ASN A 105 -3.41 4.59 -10.99
N THR A 106 -3.89 5.03 -9.83
CA THR A 106 -4.27 6.44 -9.63
C THR A 106 -3.17 7.13 -8.85
N GLU A 107 -2.57 8.16 -9.46
CA GLU A 107 -1.49 8.94 -8.87
C GLU A 107 -2.01 10.31 -8.45
N PHE A 108 -1.64 10.74 -7.26
CA PHE A 108 -1.99 12.03 -6.69
C PHE A 108 -0.71 12.81 -6.38
N MET A 109 -0.69 14.08 -6.79
CA MET A 109 0.37 15.05 -6.48
C MET A 109 0.20 15.64 -5.09
#